data_AF-A0A368GVM5-F1
#
_entry.id   AF-A0A368GVM5-F1
#
_cell.length_a   1.000
_cell.length_b   1.000
_cell.length_c   1.000
_cell.angle_alpha   90.00
_cell.angle_beta   90.00
_cell.angle_gamma   90.00
#
_symmetry.space_group_name_H-M   'P 1'
#
loop_
_entity.id
_entity.type
_entity.pdbx_description
1 polymer ?
#
loop_
_entity_poly.entity_id
_entity_poly.type
_entity_poly.pdbx_seq_one_letter_code
_entity_poly.pdbx_strand_id
1 'polypeptide(L)'
;MITVLVHEVPHEIGDFAILIQSGYSKRKAMAIQLVTALGALSGCAISLWVADPSALADAAASSWILPFTAGGFIYIATVSVIPELLENSSTAQSIGEILALLSGIFMMYLISMYE
;
A
#
# COMPACT_ATOMS: atom_id res chain seq x y z
N MET A 1 -15.77 -2.35 1.68
CA MET A 1 -15.38 -1.55 2.88
C MET A 1 -14.67 -2.39 3.94
N ILE A 2 -15.18 -3.58 4.31
CA ILE A 2 -14.44 -4.52 5.16
C ILE A 2 -13.13 -4.96 4.48
N THR A 3 -13.15 -5.23 3.18
CA THR A 3 -11.94 -5.49 2.39
C THR A 3 -10.92 -4.36 2.48
N VAL A 4 -11.40 -3.12 2.37
CA VAL A 4 -10.54 -1.92 2.49
C VAL A 4 -9.83 -1.91 3.83
N LEU A 5 -10.55 -2.15 4.92
CA LEU A 5 -9.93 -2.30 6.23
C LEU A 5 -8.91 -3.44 6.31
N VAL A 6 -9.23 -4.60 5.71
CA VAL A 6 -8.36 -5.79 5.74
C VAL A 6 -7.08 -5.58 4.92
N HIS A 7 -7.08 -4.76 3.88
CA HIS A 7 -5.86 -4.44 3.12
C HIS A 7 -5.08 -3.24 3.66
N GLU A 8 -5.77 -2.24 4.23
CA GLU A 8 -5.11 -1.04 4.77
C GLU A 8 -4.37 -1.32 6.08
N VAL A 9 -4.89 -2.19 6.96
CA VAL A 9 -4.23 -2.49 8.24
C VAL A 9 -2.83 -3.10 8.06
N PRO A 10 -2.63 -4.15 7.24
CA PRO A 10 -1.30 -4.66 6.93
C PRO A 10 -0.41 -3.63 6.23
N HIS A 11 -0.99 -2.82 5.35
CA HIS A 11 -0.26 -1.79 4.60
C HIS A 11 0.36 -0.76 5.55
N GLU A 12 -0.44 -0.18 6.45
CA GLU A 12 0.01 0.81 7.43
C GLU A 12 1.02 0.22 8.43
N ILE A 13 0.87 -1.05 8.80
CA ILE A 13 1.87 -1.74 9.64
C ILE A 13 3.19 -1.91 8.88
N GLY A 14 3.15 -2.21 7.58
CA GLY A 14 4.33 -2.29 6.72
C GLY A 14 5.05 -0.96 6.58
N ASP A 15 4.32 0.12 6.27
CA ASP A 15 4.86 1.47 6.17
C ASP A 15 5.51 1.92 7.50
N PHE A 16 4.88 1.58 8.62
CA PHE A 16 5.44 1.85 9.94
C PHE A 16 6.75 1.09 10.16
N ALA A 17 6.81 -0.19 9.80
CA ALA A 17 8.02 -1.00 9.90
C ALA A 17 9.18 -0.42 9.07
N ILE A 18 8.90 -0.03 7.82
CA ILE A 18 9.89 0.59 6.91
C ILE A 18 10.41 1.91 7.51
N LEU A 19 9.55 2.75 8.08
CA LEU A 19 9.96 4.02 8.70
C LEU A 19 10.88 3.80 9.90
N ILE A 20 10.56 2.83 10.77
CA ILE A 20 11.42 2.47 11.90
C ILE A 20 12.79 1.97 11.42
N GLN A 21 12.79 1.11 10.39
CA GLN A 21 13.99 0.54 9.80
C GLN A 21 14.87 1.60 9.13
N SER A 22 14.24 2.62 8.55
CA SER A 22 14.90 3.81 7.99
C SER A 22 15.47 4.78 9.05
N GLY A 23 15.42 4.42 10.34
CA GLY A 23 16.03 5.18 11.44
C GLY A 23 15.13 6.21 12.11
N TYR A 24 13.81 6.21 11.83
CA TYR A 24 12.87 7.10 12.50
C TYR A 24 12.52 6.58 13.90
N SER A 25 12.35 7.50 14.86
CA SER A 25 11.80 7.14 16.17
C SER A 25 10.31 6.85 16.06
N LYS A 26 9.77 5.99 16.94
CA LYS A 26 8.34 5.59 16.93
C LYS A 26 7.37 6.76 16.83
N ARG A 27 7.61 7.83 17.60
CA ARG A 27 6.77 9.04 17.57
C ARG A 27 6.86 9.78 16.24
N LYS A 28 8.05 9.83 15.63
CA LYS A 28 8.26 10.50 14.35
C LYS A 28 7.63 9.70 13.20
N ALA A 29 7.74 8.37 13.22
CA ALA A 29 7.07 7.48 12.27
C ALA A 29 5.55 7.68 12.31
N MET A 30 4.93 7.63 13.50
CA MET A 30 3.49 7.89 13.66
C MET A 30 3.07 9.29 13.17
N ALA A 31 3.88 10.32 13.42
CA ALA A 31 3.57 11.68 12.98
C ALA A 31 3.59 11.82 11.45
N ILE A 32 4.55 11.18 10.78
CA ILE A 32 4.63 11.17 9.31
C ILE A 32 3.43 10.44 8.73
N GLN A 33 3.06 9.30 9.32
CA GLN A 33 1.93 8.49 8.89
C GLN A 33 0.60 9.24 9.03
N LEU A 34 0.46 10.04 10.10
CA LEU A 34 -0.67 10.95 10.27
C LEU A 34 -0.70 12.04 9.19
N VAL A 35 0.46 12.58 8.80
CA VAL A 35 0.54 13.59 7.72
C VAL A 35 0.10 12.99 6.38
N THR A 36 0.53 11.77 6.04
CA THR A 36 0.06 11.08 4.83
C THR A 36 -1.44 10.79 4.88
N ALA A 37 -1.98 10.35 6.02
CA ALA A 37 -3.41 10.13 6.20
C ALA A 37 -4.23 11.42 6.01
N LEU A 38 -3.75 12.55 6.55
CA LEU A 38 -4.36 13.87 6.32
C LEU A 38 -4.26 14.30 4.85
N GLY A 39 -3.16 13.97 4.18
CA GLY A 39 -2.99 14.16 2.73
C GLY A 39 -4.07 13.42 1.94
N ALA A 40 -4.26 12.12 2.21
CA ALA A 40 -5.30 11.31 1.57
C ALA A 40 -6.71 11.86 1.82
N LEU A 41 -7.01 12.27 3.07
CA LEU A 41 -8.30 12.85 3.43
C LEU A 41 -8.55 14.19 2.71
N SER A 42 -7.52 15.03 2.61
CA SER A 42 -7.61 16.31 1.88
C SER A 42 -7.82 16.10 0.38
N GLY A 43 -7.14 15.13 -0.24
CA GLY A 43 -7.33 14.76 -1.64
C GLY A 43 -8.75 14.27 -1.93
N CYS A 44 -9.29 13.43 -1.04
CA CYS A 44 -10.68 12.98 -1.11
C CYS A 44 -11.67 14.17 -1.01
N ALA A 45 -11.46 15.06 -0.04
CA ALA A 45 -12.33 16.24 0.15
C ALA A 45 -12.32 17.17 -1.08
N ILE A 46 -11.14 17.45 -1.65
CA ILE A 46 -11.01 18.27 -2.86
C ILE A 46 -11.66 17.57 -4.06
N SER A 47 -11.44 16.26 -4.22
CA SER A 47 -12.05 15.49 -5.31
C SER A 47 -13.58 15.54 -5.25
N LEU A 48 -14.17 15.42 -4.05
CA LEU A 48 -15.62 15.52 -3.88
C LEU A 48 -16.15 16.95 -4.08
N TRP A 49 -15.34 17.96 -3.80
CA TRP A 49 -15.74 19.37 -3.95
C TRP A 49 -15.71 19.83 -5.41
N VAL A 50 -14.76 19.32 -6.21
CA VAL A 50 -14.55 19.72 -7.60
C VAL A 50 -15.33 18.85 -8.59
N ALA A 51 -15.62 17.59 -8.25
CA ALA A 51 -16.20 16.67 -9.20
C ALA A 51 -17.70 16.88 -9.42
N ASP A 52 -18.11 16.93 -10.69
CA ASP A 52 -19.51 16.74 -11.06
C ASP A 52 -19.94 15.28 -10.78
N PRO A 53 -21.09 15.05 -10.11
CA PRO A 53 -21.54 13.69 -9.74
C PRO A 53 -21.65 12.72 -10.91
N SER A 54 -21.96 13.23 -12.11
CA SER A 54 -22.07 12.45 -13.34
C SER A 54 -20.72 12.15 -14.02
N ALA A 55 -19.67 12.91 -13.71
CA ALA A 55 -18.34 12.78 -14.32
C ALA A 55 -17.33 12.09 -13.40
N LEU A 56 -17.64 11.93 -12.10
CA LEU A 56 -16.73 11.35 -11.11
C LEU A 56 -16.30 9.92 -11.47
N ALA A 57 -17.22 9.09 -11.96
CA ALA A 57 -16.92 7.70 -12.34
C ALA A 57 -15.99 7.60 -13.57
N ASP A 58 -16.23 8.42 -14.60
CA ASP A 58 -15.39 8.47 -15.80
C ASP A 58 -14.02 9.11 -15.55
N ALA A 59 -13.97 10.13 -14.69
CA ALA A 59 -12.72 10.76 -14.27
C ALA A 59 -11.86 9.79 -13.45
N ALA A 60 -12.47 8.97 -12.58
CA ALA A 60 -11.76 7.94 -11.83
C ALA A 60 -11.20 6.82 -12.75
N ALA A 61 -12.00 6.37 -13.73
CA ALA A 61 -11.60 5.31 -14.67
C ALA A 61 -10.50 5.76 -15.66
N SER A 62 -10.46 7.05 -16.01
CA SER A 62 -9.45 7.64 -16.92
C SER A 62 -8.22 8.21 -16.19
N SER A 63 -8.18 8.11 -14.86
CA SER A 63 -7.15 8.75 -14.04
C SER A 63 -5.80 8.02 -14.11
N TRP A 64 -4.75 8.80 -14.36
CA TRP A 64 -3.36 8.33 -14.32
C TRP A 64 -2.87 8.06 -12.88
N ILE A 65 -3.66 8.43 -11.88
CA ILE A 65 -3.31 8.26 -10.46
C ILE A 65 -3.20 6.78 -10.10
N LEU A 66 -4.08 5.92 -10.62
CA LEU A 66 -4.05 4.48 -10.35
C LEU A 66 -2.77 3.79 -10.86
N PRO A 67 -2.38 3.90 -12.15
CA PRO A 67 -1.13 3.30 -12.62
C PRO A 67 0.11 3.94 -11.97
N PHE A 68 0.06 5.25 -11.66
CA PHE A 68 1.17 5.91 -10.96
C PHE A 68 1.38 5.38 -9.53
N THR A 69 0.30 5.26 -8.75
CA THR A 69 0.36 4.73 -7.38
C THR A 69 0.72 3.25 -7.35
N ALA A 70 0.14 2.44 -8.24
CA ALA A 70 0.49 1.03 -8.39
C ALA A 70 1.98 0.85 -8.74
N GLY A 71 2.51 1.67 -9.66
CA GLY A 71 3.95 1.67 -10.00
C GLY A 71 4.83 2.04 -8.82
N GLY A 72 4.41 3.02 -8.01
CA GLY A 72 5.09 3.40 -6.77
C GLY A 72 5.17 2.25 -5.76
N PHE A 73 4.08 1.53 -5.53
CA PHE A 73 4.07 0.36 -4.65
C PHE A 73 4.94 -0.78 -5.17
N ILE A 74 4.93 -1.04 -6.49
CA ILE A 74 5.83 -2.03 -7.10
C ILE A 74 7.30 -1.62 -6.90
N TYR A 75 7.63 -0.33 -7.05
CA TYR A 75 8.98 0.17 -6.82
C TYR A 75 9.44 -0.03 -5.36
N ILE A 76 8.60 0.35 -4.38
CA ILE A 76 8.92 0.16 -2.96
C ILE A 76 9.10 -1.33 -2.64
N ALA A 77 8.19 -2.18 -3.11
CA ALA A 77 8.26 -3.62 -2.89
C ALA A 77 9.54 -4.22 -3.49
N THR A 78 9.92 -3.83 -4.72
CA THR A 78 11.04 -4.44 -5.43
C THR A 78 12.41 -3.88 -5.05
N VAL A 79 12.51 -2.59 -4.73
CA VAL A 79 13.80 -1.91 -4.47
C VAL A 79 14.10 -1.81 -2.98
N SER A 80 13.09 -1.75 -2.12
CA SER A 80 13.28 -1.66 -0.67
C SER A 80 13.03 -3.01 0.01
N VAL A 81 11.87 -3.62 -0.22
CA VAL A 81 11.43 -4.79 0.58
C VAL A 81 12.10 -6.10 0.14
N ILE A 82 12.13 -6.41 -1.17
CA ILE A 82 12.72 -7.67 -1.67
C ILE A 82 14.23 -7.80 -1.32
N PRO A 83 15.09 -6.79 -1.55
CA PRO A 83 16.51 -6.90 -1.22
C PRO A 83 16.74 -7.10 0.28
N GLU A 84 15.94 -6.45 1.12
CA GLU A 84 16.02 -6.53 2.57
C GLU A 84 15.56 -7.88 3.11
N LEU A 85 14.50 -8.47 2.54
CA LEU A 85 14.08 -9.85 2.86
C LEU A 85 15.14 -10.88 2.47
N LEU A 86 15.79 -10.67 1.33
CA LEU A 86 16.81 -11.60 0.84
C LEU A 86 18.16 -11.45 1.54
N GLU A 87 18.40 -10.35 2.28
CA GLU A 87 19.63 -10.10 3.00
C GLU A 87 19.81 -11.13 4.15
N ASN A 88 20.87 -11.95 4.08
CA ASN A 88 21.15 -13.06 5.01
C ASN A 88 20.13 -14.23 4.99
N SER A 89 19.28 -14.32 3.97
CA SER A 89 18.32 -15.43 3.83
C SER A 89 18.99 -16.71 3.31
N SER A 90 18.60 -17.87 3.86
CA SER A 90 18.96 -19.17 3.28
C SER A 90 18.02 -19.52 2.13
N THR A 91 18.44 -20.38 1.19
CA THR A 91 17.61 -20.76 0.03
C THR A 91 16.24 -21.31 0.42
N ALA A 92 16.14 -22.00 1.56
CA ALA A 92 14.87 -22.50 2.10
C ALA A 92 13.97 -21.36 2.64
N GLN A 93 14.57 -20.33 3.24
CA GLN A 93 13.85 -19.16 3.73
C GLN A 93 13.32 -18.30 2.57
N SER A 94 14.13 -18.07 1.53
CA SER A 94 13.68 -17.31 0.34
C SER A 94 12.51 -18.01 -0.38
N ILE A 95 12.50 -19.35 -0.42
CA ILE A 95 11.34 -20.11 -0.93
C ILE A 95 10.11 -19.87 -0.04
N GLY A 96 10.27 -19.85 1.28
CA GLY A 96 9.20 -19.52 2.23
C GLY A 96 8.65 -18.10 2.02
N GLU A 97 9.51 -17.11 1.80
CA GLU A 97 9.14 -15.73 1.52
C GLU A 97 8.37 -15.60 0.19
N ILE A 98 8.82 -16.28 -0.87
CA ILE A 98 8.10 -16.34 -2.15
C ILE A 98 6.71 -16.97 -1.98
N LEU A 99 6.62 -18.08 -1.23
CA LEU A 99 5.33 -18.74 -0.96
C LEU A 99 4.41 -17.83 -0.13
N ALA A 100 4.94 -17.11 0.86
CA ALA A 100 4.19 -16.14 1.65
C ALA A 100 3.69 -14.98 0.79
N LEU A 101 4.53 -14.46 -0.11
CA LEU A 101 4.16 -13.40 -1.06
C LEU A 101 3.08 -13.87 -2.03
N LEU A 102 3.22 -15.07 -2.62
CA LEU A 102 2.19 -15.67 -3.48
C LEU A 102 0.89 -15.94 -2.73
N SER A 103 0.97 -16.38 -1.46
CA SER A 103 -0.20 -16.55 -0.60
C SER A 103 -0.91 -15.22 -0.34
N GLY A 104 -0.17 -14.13 -0.12
CA GLY A 104 -0.72 -12.79 0.04
C GLY A 104 -1.45 -12.32 -1.22
N ILE A 105 -0.84 -12.51 -2.40
CA ILE A 105 -1.47 -12.20 -3.70
C ILE A 105 -2.73 -13.04 -3.90
N PHE A 106 -2.66 -14.34 -3.61
CA PHE A 106 -3.81 -15.23 -3.74
C PHE A 106 -4.96 -14.83 -2.81
N MET A 107 -4.65 -14.45 -1.57
CA MET A 107 -5.64 -13.93 -0.63
C MET A 107 -6.31 -12.65 -1.16
N MET A 108 -5.53 -11.69 -1.69
CA MET A 108 -6.07 -10.47 -2.29
C MET A 108 -6.95 -10.77 -3.51
N TYR A 109 -6.54 -11.72 -4.36
CA TYR A 109 -7.35 -12.17 -5.50
C TYR A 109 -8.68 -12.80 -5.06
N LEU A 110 -8.65 -13.67 -4.04
CA LEU A 110 -9.88 -14.26 -3.49
C LEU A 110 -10.81 -13.19 -2.97
N ILE A 111 -10.31 -12.24 -2.17
CA ILE A 111 -11.14 -11.16 -1.64
C ILE A 111 -11.75 -10.34 -2.78
N SER A 112 -10.99 -10.04 -3.84
CA SER A 112 -11.48 -9.33 -5.02
C SER A 112 -12.56 -10.09 -5.82
N MET A 113 -12.67 -11.41 -5.70
CA MET A 113 -13.73 -12.19 -6.37
C MET A 113 -15.05 -12.19 -5.58
N TYR A 114 -15.00 -11.93 -4.27
CA TYR A 114 -16.16 -11.96 -3.38
C TYR A 114 -16.64 -10.54 -2.99
N GLU A 115 -16.01 -9.48 -3.51
CA GLU A 115 -16.41 -8.07 -3.37
C GLU A 115 -16.91 -7.53 -4.72
#